data_AF-A0A7R9WPQ6-F1
#
_entry.id   AF-A0A7R9WPQ6-F1
#
_cell.length_a   1.000
_cell.length_b   1.000
_cell.length_c   1.000
_cell.angle_alpha   90.00
_cell.angle_beta   90.00
_cell.angle_gamma   90.00
#
_symmetry.space_group_name_H-M   'P 1'
#
loop_
_entity.id
_entity.type
_entity.pdbx_description
1 polymer ?
#
loop_
_entity_poly.entity_id
_entity_poly.type
_entity_poly.pdbx_seq_one_letter_code
_entity_poly.pdbx_strand_id
1 'polypeptide(L)'
;FPGAAKITRALNKPKLLPKAIETTSLMHARPLPNGSYMTVLRSVFEDAGNATNNPRGNILTEMLTGVLLMRPANADGTLTEFTTLTHAMSTGVPEMFAKRAGPSSAYNMIKDLQTLFKNQ
;
A
#
# COMPACT_ATOMS: atom_id res chain seq x y z
N PHE A 1 8.48 -18.73 -12.40
CA PHE A 1 8.29 -18.67 -10.93
C PHE A 1 6.97 -17.96 -10.62
N PRO A 2 6.01 -18.61 -9.96
CA PRO A 2 4.59 -18.18 -9.91
C PRO A 2 4.31 -16.98 -8.97
N GLY A 3 5.31 -16.42 -8.30
CA GLY A 3 5.11 -15.38 -7.28
C GLY A 3 4.57 -15.95 -5.97
N ALA A 4 4.14 -15.07 -5.07
CA ALA A 4 3.53 -15.39 -3.79
C ALA A 4 2.28 -14.52 -3.57
N ALA A 5 1.20 -15.11 -3.05
CA ALA A 5 -0.03 -14.41 -2.74
C ALA A 5 -0.36 -14.53 -1.25
N LYS A 6 -0.85 -13.45 -0.65
CA LYS A 6 -1.26 -13.41 0.76
C LYS A 6 -2.37 -12.38 0.96
N ILE A 7 -3.37 -12.73 1.76
CA ILE A 7 -4.33 -11.74 2.27
C ILE A 7 -3.69 -11.01 3.44
N THR A 8 -3.67 -9.69 3.38
CA THR A 8 -3.10 -8.82 4.40
C THR A 8 -4.17 -7.89 4.95
N ARG A 9 -4.09 -7.65 6.26
CA ARG A 9 -4.90 -6.65 6.96
C ARG A 9 -3.95 -5.56 7.45
N ALA A 10 -4.06 -4.38 6.87
CA ALA A 10 -3.23 -3.22 7.19
C ALA A 10 -4.00 -2.21 8.04
N LEU A 11 -3.37 -1.72 9.10
CA LEU A 11 -3.88 -0.66 9.97
C LEU A 11 -2.94 0.54 9.87
N ASN A 12 -3.45 1.66 9.40
CA ASN A 12 -2.72 2.92 9.28
C ASN A 12 -3.38 3.97 10.17
N LYS A 13 -2.62 4.66 11.01
CA LYS A 13 -3.15 5.72 11.89
C LYS A 13 -2.59 7.09 11.48
N PRO A 14 -3.23 7.79 10.53
CA PRO A 14 -2.83 9.16 10.21
C PRO A 14 -3.03 10.07 11.42
N LYS A 15 -2.04 10.92 11.72
CA LYS A 15 -2.11 11.87 12.86
C LYS A 15 -3.33 12.79 12.80
N LEU A 16 -3.81 13.09 11.58
CA LEU A 16 -4.92 14.03 11.34
C LEU A 16 -6.31 13.38 11.45
N LEU A 17 -6.40 12.06 11.61
CA LEU A 17 -7.67 11.35 11.69
C LEU A 17 -7.91 10.77 13.09
N PRO A 18 -9.13 10.88 13.63
CA PRO A 18 -9.47 10.36 14.96
C PRO A 18 -9.49 8.83 15.02
N LYS A 19 -9.64 8.16 13.87
CA LYS A 19 -9.71 6.70 13.73
C LYS A 19 -8.60 6.18 12.83
N ALA A 20 -8.21 4.92 13.02
CA ALA A 20 -7.28 4.27 12.09
C ALA A 20 -8.01 3.97 10.78
N ILE A 21 -7.28 4.02 9.68
CA ILE A 21 -7.66 3.50 8.38
C ILE A 21 -7.31 2.01 8.36
N GLU A 22 -8.25 1.21 7.93
CA GLU A 22 -8.10 -0.24 7.83
C GLU A 22 -8.36 -0.69 6.40
N THR A 23 -7.45 -1.52 5.89
CA THR A 23 -7.55 -2.07 4.54
C THR A 23 -7.22 -3.56 4.57
N THR A 24 -8.15 -4.37 4.07
CA THR A 24 -7.92 -5.80 3.81
C THR A 24 -7.71 -5.99 2.33
N SER A 25 -6.58 -6.57 1.94
CA SER A 25 -6.17 -6.70 0.56
C SER A 25 -5.56 -8.06 0.26
N LEU A 26 -5.86 -8.61 -0.91
CA LEU A 26 -5.02 -9.62 -1.54
C LEU A 26 -3.76 -8.93 -2.07
N MET A 27 -2.61 -9.32 -1.55
CA MET A 27 -1.30 -8.94 -2.03
C MET A 27 -0.74 -10.09 -2.87
N HIS A 28 -0.33 -9.81 -4.10
CA HIS A 28 0.39 -10.75 -4.95
C HIS A 28 1.72 -10.14 -5.39
N ALA A 29 2.83 -10.79 -5.04
CA ALA A 29 4.17 -10.38 -5.41
C ALA A 29 4.79 -11.39 -6.37
N ARG A 30 5.46 -10.92 -7.43
CA ARG A 30 6.15 -11.79 -8.37
C ARG A 30 7.41 -11.15 -8.94
N PRO A 31 8.44 -11.96 -9.28
CA PRO A 31 9.53 -11.49 -10.12
C PRO A 31 9.02 -11.23 -11.55
N LEU A 32 9.64 -10.24 -12.19
CA LEU A 32 9.49 -9.93 -13.60
C LEU A 32 10.78 -10.30 -14.35
N PRO A 33 10.76 -10.32 -15.70
CA PRO A 33 12.00 -10.36 -16.46
C PRO A 33 12.94 -9.22 -16.03
N ASN A 34 14.26 -9.44 -16.15
CA ASN A 34 15.30 -8.43 -15.92
C ASN A 34 15.52 -8.04 -14.45
N GLY A 35 15.31 -8.96 -13.51
CA GLY A 35 15.59 -8.75 -12.08
C GLY A 35 14.64 -7.77 -11.38
N SER A 36 13.56 -7.37 -12.05
CA SER A 36 12.53 -6.49 -11.49
C SER A 36 11.52 -7.29 -10.67
N TYR A 37 10.81 -6.63 -9.76
CA TYR A 37 9.77 -7.23 -8.92
C TYR A 37 8.52 -6.37 -8.94
N MET A 38 7.36 -7.01 -8.96
CA MET A 38 6.06 -6.34 -8.90
C MET A 38 5.23 -6.93 -7.78
N THR A 39 4.65 -6.04 -6.97
CA THR A 39 3.61 -6.37 -6.01
C THR A 39 2.33 -5.65 -6.39
N VAL A 40 1.23 -6.38 -6.49
CA VAL A 40 -0.10 -5.85 -6.73
C VAL A 40 -0.95 -6.07 -5.49
N LEU A 41 -1.72 -5.07 -5.09
CA LEU A 41 -2.65 -5.11 -4.00
C LEU A 41 -4.05 -4.73 -4.50
N ARG A 42 -5.05 -5.52 -4.13
CA ARG A 42 -6.46 -5.24 -4.37
C ARG A 42 -7.25 -5.57 -3.12
N SER A 43 -8.21 -4.73 -2.77
CA SER A 43 -9.08 -5.06 -1.65
C SER A 43 -9.83 -6.35 -1.87
N VAL A 44 -9.94 -7.12 -0.81
CA VAL A 44 -10.82 -8.29 -0.73
C VAL A 44 -11.74 -8.06 0.46
N PHE A 45 -13.04 -8.23 0.22
CA PHE A 45 -14.07 -8.13 1.23
C PHE A 45 -14.57 -9.53 1.53
N GLU A 46 -14.64 -9.89 2.82
CA GLU A 46 -15.18 -11.18 3.25
C GLU A 46 -16.72 -11.20 3.09
N ASP A 47 -17.39 -10.05 3.25
CA ASP A 47 -18.83 -9.90 3.02
C ASP A 47 -19.16 -8.56 2.35
N ALA A 48 -20.01 -8.58 1.32
CA ALA A 48 -20.50 -7.39 0.63
C ALA A 48 -21.25 -6.40 1.55
N GLY A 49 -21.67 -6.84 2.75
CA GLY A 49 -22.39 -6.03 3.74
C GLY A 49 -21.55 -5.47 4.89
N ASN A 50 -20.27 -5.83 5.03
CA ASN A 50 -19.45 -5.47 6.21
C ASN A 50 -18.64 -4.17 6.07
N ALA A 51 -18.74 -3.46 4.95
CA ALA A 51 -18.15 -2.12 4.82
C ALA A 51 -18.72 -1.10 5.84
N THR A 52 -19.86 -1.41 6.47
CA THR A 52 -20.53 -0.55 7.46
C THR A 52 -20.44 -1.07 8.90
N ASN A 53 -20.27 -2.39 9.10
CA ASN A 53 -20.18 -3.02 10.41
C ASN A 53 -18.72 -3.26 10.82
N ASN A 54 -18.03 -2.18 11.19
CA ASN A 54 -16.73 -2.30 11.84
C ASN A 54 -16.88 -2.24 13.39
N PRO A 55 -16.88 -3.38 14.10
CA PRO A 55 -16.97 -3.40 15.56
C PRO A 55 -15.80 -2.68 16.25
N ARG A 56 -14.67 -2.46 15.55
CA ARG A 56 -13.50 -1.73 16.06
C ARG A 56 -13.59 -0.22 15.80
N GLY A 57 -14.57 0.22 15.03
CA GLY A 57 -14.79 1.62 14.70
C GLY A 57 -13.73 2.25 13.77
N ASN A 58 -12.83 1.48 13.16
CA ASN A 58 -11.86 1.99 12.17
C ASN A 58 -12.56 2.42 10.89
N ILE A 59 -11.91 3.33 10.15
CA ILE A 59 -12.34 3.75 8.82
C ILE A 59 -11.95 2.66 7.84
N LEU A 60 -12.93 1.90 7.37
CA LEU A 60 -12.71 0.90 6.32
C LEU A 60 -12.39 1.63 5.01
N THR A 61 -11.33 1.19 4.35
CA THR A 61 -10.85 1.77 3.09
C THR A 61 -10.58 0.67 2.09
N GLU A 62 -11.15 0.85 0.91
CA GLU A 62 -10.97 -0.04 -0.22
C GLU A 62 -9.71 0.35 -0.98
N MET A 63 -8.78 -0.60 -1.13
CA MET A 63 -7.67 -0.51 -2.05
C MET A 63 -8.17 -0.91 -3.44
N LEU A 64 -8.56 0.10 -4.23
CA LEU A 64 -8.91 -0.12 -5.62
C LEU A 64 -7.70 -0.60 -6.40
N THR A 65 -6.52 0.00 -6.28
CA THR A 65 -5.30 -0.54 -6.92
C THR A 65 -4.08 -0.13 -6.12
N GLY A 66 -3.30 -1.09 -5.65
CA GLY A 66 -1.94 -0.87 -5.17
C GLY A 66 -0.96 -1.54 -6.11
N VAL A 67 0.08 -0.83 -6.55
CA VAL A 67 1.20 -1.41 -7.30
C VAL A 67 2.50 -0.90 -6.70
N LEU A 68 3.40 -1.82 -6.40
CA LEU A 68 4.79 -1.53 -6.05
C LEU A 68 5.66 -2.18 -7.12
N LEU A 69 6.44 -1.38 -7.84
CA LEU A 69 7.36 -1.83 -8.88
C LEU A 69 8.78 -1.49 -8.47
N MET A 70 9.64 -2.50 -8.43
CA MET A 70 11.08 -2.37 -8.17
C MET A 70 11.84 -2.78 -9.41
N ARG A 71 12.77 -1.93 -9.86
CA ARG A 71 13.59 -2.19 -11.05
C ARG A 71 15.06 -1.86 -10.76
N PRO A 72 16.02 -2.60 -11.33
CA PRO A 72 17.40 -2.16 -11.37
C PRO A 72 17.49 -0.80 -12.08
N ALA A 73 18.13 0.18 -11.45
CA ALA A 73 18.35 1.50 -12.03
C ALA A 73 19.70 1.59 -12.77
N ASN A 74 20.60 0.63 -12.54
CA ASN A 74 21.91 0.53 -13.17
C ASN A 74 22.32 -0.94 -13.37
N ALA A 75 23.35 -1.15 -14.20
CA ALA A 75 23.78 -2.47 -14.63
C ALA A 75 24.47 -3.29 -13.52
N ASP A 76 25.07 -2.63 -12.53
CA ASP A 76 25.75 -3.29 -11.39
C ASP A 76 24.78 -3.70 -10.27
N GLY A 77 23.49 -3.36 -10.38
CA GLY A 77 22.46 -3.71 -9.40
C GLY A 77 22.54 -2.96 -8.08
N THR A 78 23.39 -1.94 -7.96
CA THR A 78 23.58 -1.17 -6.72
C THR A 78 22.49 -0.14 -6.48
N LEU A 79 21.79 0.28 -7.54
CA LEU A 79 20.69 1.23 -7.46
C LEU A 79 19.38 0.57 -7.88
N THR A 80 18.32 0.87 -7.14
CA THR A 80 16.96 0.40 -7.42
C THR A 80 16.04 1.60 -7.63
N GLU A 81 15.30 1.58 -8.72
CA GLU A 81 14.16 2.46 -8.93
C GLU A 81 12.92 1.84 -8.29
N PHE A 82 12.25 2.61 -7.44
CA PHE A 82 11.04 2.20 -6.75
C PHE A 82 9.86 3.09 -7.19
N THR A 83 8.84 2.48 -7.79
CA THR A 83 7.61 3.17 -8.19
C THR A 83 6.44 2.61 -7.40
N THR A 84 5.61 3.50 -6.84
CA THR A 84 4.36 3.13 -6.18
C THR A 84 3.17 3.82 -6.83
N LEU A 85 2.10 3.06 -7.04
CA LEU A 85 0.79 3.57 -7.44
C LEU A 85 -0.22 3.12 -6.38
N THR A 86 -0.97 4.06 -5.84
CA THR A 86 -2.02 3.79 -4.86
C THR A 86 -3.30 4.49 -5.28
N HIS A 87 -4.34 3.71 -5.50
CA HIS A 87 -5.71 4.16 -5.70
C HIS A 87 -6.56 3.53 -4.61
N ALA A 88 -7.14 4.36 -3.76
CA ALA A 88 -7.95 3.92 -2.63
C ALA A 88 -9.23 4.76 -2.53
N MET A 89 -10.31 4.13 -2.09
CA MET A 89 -11.59 4.75 -1.80
C MET A 89 -11.88 4.64 -0.31
N SER A 90 -12.16 5.77 0.33
CA SER A 90 -12.43 5.84 1.76
C SER A 90 -13.61 6.78 2.00
N THR A 91 -14.73 6.25 2.49
CA THR A 91 -15.95 7.04 2.76
C THR A 91 -15.86 7.81 4.08
N GLY A 92 -14.94 7.41 4.98
CA GLY A 92 -14.76 8.03 6.29
C GLY A 92 -13.67 9.10 6.37
N VAL A 93 -12.99 9.42 5.26
CA VAL A 93 -11.93 10.44 5.20
C VAL A 93 -12.43 11.67 4.46
N PRO A 94 -12.48 12.85 5.11
CA PRO A 94 -12.84 14.08 4.41
C PRO A 94 -11.86 14.42 3.28
N GLU A 95 -12.37 14.95 2.17
CA GLU A 95 -11.59 15.19 0.94
C GLU A 95 -10.34 16.05 1.17
N MET A 96 -10.44 17.08 2.02
CA MET A 96 -9.31 17.94 2.37
C MET A 96 -8.14 17.15 2.99
N PHE A 97 -8.44 16.14 3.79
CA PHE A 97 -7.43 15.24 4.37
C PHE A 97 -6.96 14.21 3.35
N ALA A 98 -7.85 13.67 2.51
CA ALA A 98 -7.50 12.70 1.48
C ALA A 98 -6.43 13.25 0.52
N LYS A 99 -6.59 14.50 0.07
CA LYS A 99 -5.65 15.20 -0.82
C LYS A 99 -4.22 15.32 -0.26
N ARG A 100 -4.08 15.37 1.06
CA ARG A 100 -2.77 15.42 1.74
C ARG A 100 -2.25 14.05 2.14
N ALA A 101 -3.15 13.18 2.61
CA ALA A 101 -2.81 11.88 3.16
C ALA A 101 -2.14 10.96 2.12
N GLY A 102 -2.64 10.93 0.88
CA GLY A 102 -2.08 10.11 -0.20
C GLY A 102 -0.60 10.43 -0.47
N PRO A 103 -0.27 11.66 -0.90
CA PRO A 103 1.11 12.06 -1.17
C PRO A 103 2.03 11.94 0.05
N SER A 104 1.57 12.33 1.25
CA SER A 104 2.37 12.19 2.46
C SER A 104 2.67 10.73 2.81
N SER A 105 1.71 9.82 2.63
CA SER A 105 1.93 8.40 2.85
C SER A 105 2.96 7.82 1.88
N ALA A 106 2.87 8.18 0.59
CA ALA A 106 3.83 7.72 -0.41
C ALA A 106 5.25 8.24 -0.13
N TYR A 107 5.37 9.52 0.21
CA TYR A 107 6.65 10.13 0.59
C TYR A 107 7.27 9.45 1.81
N ASN A 108 6.51 9.25 2.88
CA ASN A 108 7.00 8.61 4.09
C ASN A 108 7.44 7.17 3.83
N MET A 109 6.67 6.39 3.05
CA MET A 109 7.06 5.02 2.70
C MET A 109 8.40 4.97 1.97
N ILE A 110 8.62 5.85 0.98
CA ILE A 110 9.90 5.91 0.25
C ILE A 110 11.04 6.30 1.20
N LYS A 111 10.81 7.28 2.07
CA LYS A 111 11.79 7.74 3.05
C LYS A 111 12.15 6.61 4.04
N ASP A 112 11.16 5.89 4.55
CA ASP A 112 11.37 4.78 5.49
C ASP A 112 12.17 3.64 4.84
N LEU A 113 11.87 3.30 3.58
CA LEU A 113 12.67 2.34 2.82
C LEU A 113 14.12 2.81 2.66
N GLN A 114 14.32 4.07 2.25
CA GLN A 114 15.67 4.63 2.13
C GLN A 114 16.41 4.61 3.47
N THR A 115 15.75 4.93 4.59
CA THR A 115 16.36 4.87 5.92
C THR A 115 16.73 3.45 6.31
N LEU A 116 15.88 2.47 6.02
CA LEU A 116 16.12 1.07 6.33
C LEU A 116 17.35 0.52 5.59
N PHE A 117 17.52 0.89 4.32
CA PHE A 117 18.61 0.38 3.48
C PHE A 117 19.86 1.26 3.45
N LYS A 118 19.82 2.51 3.91
CA LYS A 118 21.03 3.35 4.09
C LYS A 118 21.92 2.91 5.25
N ASN A 119 21.36 2.16 6.20
CA ASN A 119 22.04 1.73 7.42
C ASN A 119 22.53 0.26 7.33
N GLN A 120 22.51 -0.33 6.15
CA GLN A 120 23.08 -1.65 5.84
C GLN A 120 24.35 -1.48 5.01
#